data_AF-A0A1W9XD19-F1
#
_entry.id   AF-A0A1W9XD19-F1
#
_cell.length_a   1.000
_cell.length_b   1.000
_cell.length_c   1.000
_cell.angle_alpha   90.00
_cell.angle_beta   90.00
_cell.angle_gamma   90.00
#
_symmetry.space_group_name_H-M   'P 1'
#
loop_
_entity.id
_entity.type
_entity.pdbx_description
1 polymer ?
#
loop_
_entity_poly.entity_id
_entity_poly.type
_entity_poly.pdbx_seq_one_letter_code
_entity_poly.pdbx_strand_id
1 'polypeptide(L)'
;MRDRISYEHRYEDNPKHGLKRRGNIARRPTNGNTALENSVSISERRCLGYDPINMELVVLPLHRTDEENCVRYYHGFVIDDPDQIGKRQDIINTAKKAGYPLPKKHRRL
;
A
#
# COMPACT_ATOMS: atom_id res chain seq x y z
N MET A 1 3.52 -19.48 -28.21
CA MET A 1 3.03 -18.37 -27.36
C MET A 1 3.29 -18.80 -25.92
N ARG A 2 3.96 -18.00 -25.09
CA ARG A 2 4.10 -18.33 -23.65
C ARG A 2 2.85 -17.81 -22.96
N ASP A 3 2.06 -18.70 -22.39
CA ASP A 3 0.95 -18.30 -21.52
C ASP A 3 1.51 -17.45 -20.38
N ARG A 4 0.99 -16.23 -20.27
CA ARG A 4 1.40 -15.30 -19.22
C ARG A 4 0.75 -15.82 -17.94
N ILE A 5 1.55 -16.38 -17.03
CA ILE A 5 1.08 -16.75 -15.70
C ILE A 5 0.54 -15.47 -15.05
N SER A 6 -0.76 -15.46 -14.75
CA SER A 6 -1.42 -14.38 -14.01
C SER A 6 -1.44 -14.77 -12.54
N TYR A 7 -0.92 -13.89 -11.68
CA TYR A 7 -0.97 -14.10 -10.23
C TYR A 7 -2.24 -13.47 -9.66
N GLU A 8 -2.93 -14.18 -8.77
CA GLU A 8 -3.92 -13.59 -7.87
C GLU A 8 -3.20 -12.74 -6.82
N HIS A 9 -3.73 -11.57 -6.50
CA HIS A 9 -3.19 -10.71 -5.46
C HIS A 9 -4.09 -10.77 -4.22
N ARG A 10 -3.51 -11.14 -3.07
CA ARG A 10 -4.22 -11.21 -1.79
C ARG A 10 -3.59 -10.28 -0.77
N TYR A 11 -4.44 -9.69 0.07
CA TYR A 11 -4.00 -8.90 1.21
C TYR A 11 -3.98 -9.75 2.48
N GLU A 12 -2.91 -9.63 3.27
CA GLU A 12 -2.80 -10.19 4.61
C GLU A 12 -2.38 -9.10 5.61
N ASP A 13 -3.02 -9.10 6.78
CA ASP A 13 -2.62 -8.20 7.86
C ASP A 13 -1.22 -8.55 8.39
N ASN A 14 -0.43 -7.52 8.65
CA ASN A 14 0.87 -7.68 9.29
C ASN A 14 0.77 -7.29 10.78
N PRO A 15 1.12 -8.19 11.73
CA PRO A 15 0.97 -7.95 13.17
C PRO A 15 1.79 -6.74 13.68
N LYS A 16 2.81 -6.32 12.93
CA LYS A 16 3.57 -5.09 13.22
C LYS A 16 2.69 -3.84 13.20
N HIS A 17 1.69 -3.79 12.31
CA HIS A 17 0.86 -2.63 12.06
C HIS A 17 -0.46 -2.76 12.82
N GLY A 18 -0.65 -1.92 13.84
CA GLY A 18 -1.91 -1.86 14.60
C GLY A 18 -2.91 -0.86 14.02
N LEU A 19 -4.09 -0.76 14.63
CA LEU A 19 -5.12 0.23 14.26
C LEU A 19 -4.66 1.69 14.38
N LYS A 20 -3.70 1.97 15.26
CA LYS A 20 -3.15 3.30 15.50
C LYS A 20 -1.65 3.29 15.25
N ARG A 21 -1.14 4.44 14.81
CA ARG A 21 0.30 4.67 14.68
C ARG A 21 0.97 4.56 16.06
N ARG A 22 2.15 3.94 16.12
CA ARG A 22 2.97 3.81 17.34
C ARG A 22 4.40 4.28 17.06
N GLY A 23 4.72 5.50 17.46
CA GLY A 23 6.03 6.11 17.15
C GLY A 23 6.29 6.14 15.63
N ASN A 24 7.34 5.45 15.19
CA ASN A 24 7.72 5.32 13.77
C ASN A 24 7.01 4.17 13.04
N ILE A 25 6.16 3.41 13.74
CA ILE A 25 5.39 2.31 13.14
C ILE A 25 4.07 2.86 12.65
N ALA A 26 3.90 2.89 11.33
CA ALA A 26 2.64 3.22 10.66
C ALA A 26 1.52 2.25 11.08
N ARG A 27 0.28 2.73 11.05
CA ARG A 27 -0.89 1.89 11.29
C ARG A 27 -1.21 1.00 10.08
N ARG A 28 -1.99 -0.06 10.31
CA ARG A 28 -2.56 -0.88 9.24
C ARG A 28 -3.64 -0.10 8.50
N PRO A 29 -3.91 -0.41 7.21
CA PRO A 29 -5.06 0.13 6.51
C PRO A 29 -6.37 -0.32 7.18
N THR A 30 -7.39 0.52 7.07
CA THR A 30 -8.74 0.19 7.52
C THR A 30 -9.34 -0.89 6.60
N ASN A 31 -9.20 -0.72 5.28
CA ASN A 31 -9.60 -1.71 4.28
C ASN A 31 -8.42 -2.10 3.37
N GLY A 32 -7.61 -3.07 3.81
CA GLY A 32 -6.44 -3.53 3.05
C GLY A 32 -6.76 -4.14 1.68
N ASN A 33 -7.83 -4.93 1.59
CA ASN A 33 -8.31 -5.50 0.32
C ASN A 33 -8.70 -4.42 -0.68
N THR A 34 -9.51 -3.44 -0.27
CA THR A 34 -9.92 -2.31 -1.13
C THR A 34 -8.73 -1.50 -1.62
N ALA A 35 -7.74 -1.26 -0.75
CA ALA A 35 -6.52 -0.58 -1.17
C ALA A 35 -5.72 -1.42 -2.19
N LEU A 36 -5.67 -2.74 -2.04
CA LEU A 36 -4.97 -3.64 -2.97
C LEU A 36 -5.66 -3.72 -4.33
N GLU A 37 -6.99 -3.80 -4.37
CA GLU A 37 -7.79 -3.77 -5.59
C GLU A 37 -7.59 -2.46 -6.36
N ASN A 38 -7.52 -1.34 -5.64
CA ASN A 38 -7.26 -0.01 -6.18
C ASN A 38 -5.76 0.33 -6.12
N SER A 39 -4.89 -0.60 -6.47
CA SER A 39 -3.44 -0.38 -6.41
C SER A 39 -2.78 -0.26 -7.78
N VAL A 40 -1.73 0.56 -7.83
CA VAL A 40 -0.83 0.71 -8.98
C VAL A 40 0.58 0.27 -8.61
N SER A 41 1.27 -0.36 -9.55
CA SER A 41 2.64 -0.82 -9.31
C SER A 41 3.60 0.35 -9.13
N ILE A 42 4.42 0.30 -8.08
CA ILE A 42 5.62 1.14 -7.91
C ILE A 42 6.83 0.35 -8.42
N SER A 43 6.91 -0.94 -8.07
CA SER A 43 7.92 -1.89 -8.51
C SER A 43 7.37 -3.31 -8.47
N GLU A 44 8.16 -4.30 -8.92
CA GLU A 44 7.75 -5.72 -8.92
C GLU A 44 7.32 -6.24 -7.53
N ARG A 45 7.85 -5.64 -6.46
CA ARG A 45 7.59 -6.06 -5.07
C ARG A 45 6.76 -5.06 -4.27
N ARG A 46 6.22 -4.01 -4.89
CA ARG A 46 5.51 -2.96 -4.17
C ARG A 46 4.50 -2.26 -5.06
N CYS A 47 3.28 -2.17 -4.57
CA CYS A 47 2.27 -1.28 -5.15
C CYS A 47 1.87 -0.19 -4.16
N LEU A 48 1.22 0.83 -4.70
CA LEU A 48 0.56 1.90 -3.97
C LEU A 48 -0.93 1.74 -4.15
N GLY A 49 -1.65 1.55 -3.04
CA GLY A 49 -3.09 1.44 -3.01
C GLY A 49 -3.74 2.70 -2.46
N TYR A 50 -5.01 2.90 -2.79
CA TYR A 50 -5.85 3.92 -2.19
C TYR A 50 -7.19 3.33 -1.76
N ASP A 51 -7.55 3.54 -0.50
CA ASP A 51 -8.91 3.26 -0.01
C ASP A 51 -9.74 4.56 -0.06
N PRO A 52 -10.68 4.69 -1.02
CA PRO A 52 -11.47 5.90 -1.16
C PRO A 52 -12.50 6.08 -0.04
N ILE A 53 -12.88 5.03 0.67
CA ILE A 53 -13.89 5.08 1.74
C ILE A 53 -13.30 5.78 2.97
N ASN A 54 -12.10 5.40 3.37
CA ASN A 54 -11.40 5.98 4.52
C ASN A 54 -10.38 7.07 4.14
N MET A 55 -10.26 7.37 2.85
CA MET A 55 -9.29 8.31 2.27
C MET A 55 -7.83 7.97 2.65
N GLU A 56 -7.46 6.69 2.57
CA GLU A 56 -6.15 6.21 3.00
C GLU A 56 -5.24 5.89 1.82
N LEU A 57 -4.05 6.49 1.82
CA LEU A 57 -2.98 6.09 0.91
C LEU A 57 -2.14 4.97 1.57
N VAL A 58 -2.05 3.82 0.90
CA VAL A 58 -1.51 2.58 1.49
C VAL A 58 -0.33 2.08 0.67
N VAL A 59 0.81 1.84 1.31
CA VAL A 59 1.93 1.14 0.66
C VAL A 59 1.76 -0.35 0.87
N LEU A 60 1.83 -1.12 -0.22
CA LEU A 60 1.56 -2.55 -0.25
C LEU A 60 2.82 -3.30 -0.72
N PRO A 61 3.77 -3.64 0.18
CA PRO A 61 4.88 -4.52 -0.16
C PRO A 61 4.46 -5.99 -0.27
N LEU A 62 5.01 -6.68 -1.28
CA LEU A 62 4.94 -8.13 -1.42
C LEU A 62 5.76 -8.80 -0.30
N HIS A 63 5.12 -9.66 0.50
CA HIS A 63 5.81 -10.38 1.57
C HIS A 63 5.93 -11.89 1.32
N ARG A 64 5.01 -12.50 0.57
CA ARG A 64 5.08 -13.92 0.21
C ARG A 64 4.55 -14.11 -1.20
N THR A 65 5.14 -15.04 -1.94
CA THR A 65 4.58 -15.58 -3.18
C THR A 65 4.37 -17.06 -2.98
N ASP A 66 3.20 -17.54 -3.37
CA ASP A 66 2.88 -18.95 -3.51
C ASP A 66 2.89 -19.27 -5.00
N GLU A 67 3.98 -19.88 -5.45
CA GLU A 67 4.21 -20.19 -6.86
C GLU A 67 3.33 -21.35 -7.34
N GLU A 68 2.97 -22.27 -6.44
CA GLU A 68 2.11 -23.41 -6.77
C GLU A 68 0.69 -22.96 -7.09
N ASN A 69 0.15 -22.04 -6.28
CA ASN A 69 -1.19 -21.49 -6.47
C ASN A 69 -1.22 -20.17 -7.26
N CYS A 70 -0.06 -19.69 -7.73
CA CYS A 70 0.07 -18.40 -8.40
C CYS A 70 -0.53 -17.23 -7.58
N VAL A 71 -0.25 -17.16 -6.28
CA VAL A 71 -0.76 -16.09 -5.39
C VAL A 71 0.38 -15.21 -4.87
N ARG A 72 0.21 -13.89 -4.98
CA ARG A 72 1.08 -12.89 -4.35
C ARG A 72 0.38 -12.27 -3.15
N TYR A 73 1.01 -12.42 -1.99
CA TYR A 73 0.52 -11.90 -0.73
C TYR A 73 1.19 -10.59 -0.38
N TYR A 74 0.37 -9.56 -0.21
CA TYR A 74 0.76 -8.21 0.14
C TYR A 74 0.27 -7.91 1.55
N HIS A 75 1.05 -7.15 2.32
CA HIS A 75 0.54 -6.48 3.51
C HIS A 75 0.57 -4.98 3.30
N GLY A 76 -0.09 -4.21 4.15
CA GLY A 76 -0.22 -2.77 3.96
C GLY A 76 0.13 -1.96 5.20
N PHE A 77 0.52 -0.72 4.95
CA PHE A 77 0.57 0.32 5.98
C PHE A 77 0.17 1.67 5.40
N VAL A 78 -0.50 2.47 6.22
CA VAL A 78 -1.01 3.79 5.82
C VAL A 78 0.10 4.85 5.89
N ILE A 79 0.08 5.76 4.93
CA ILE A 79 0.85 6.99 4.94
C ILE A 79 -0.05 8.10 5.50
N ASP A 80 0.04 8.35 6.80
CA ASP A 80 -0.74 9.39 7.50
C ASP A 80 -0.10 10.78 7.39
N ASP A 81 1.23 10.85 7.20
CA ASP A 81 1.99 12.11 7.18
C ASP A 81 2.92 12.17 5.95
N PRO A 82 2.95 13.29 5.20
CA PRO A 82 3.88 13.47 4.09
C PRO A 82 5.35 13.28 4.47
N ASP A 83 5.75 13.54 5.72
CA ASP A 83 7.12 13.33 6.19
C ASP A 83 7.52 11.83 6.12
N GLN A 84 6.57 10.88 6.13
CA GLN A 84 6.82 9.45 5.92
C GLN A 84 7.30 9.13 4.50
N ILE A 85 6.96 9.97 3.54
CA ILE A 85 7.29 9.81 2.11
C ILE A 85 8.10 10.97 1.55
N GLY A 86 8.54 11.93 2.36
CA GLY A 86 9.22 13.14 1.90
C GLY A 86 10.52 12.90 1.11
N LYS A 87 11.14 11.72 1.27
CA LYS A 87 12.31 11.28 0.47
C LYS A 87 11.98 10.17 -0.55
N ARG A 88 10.71 9.82 -0.69
CA ARG A 88 10.21 8.69 -1.50
C ARG A 88 9.49 9.21 -2.74
N GLN A 89 10.28 9.83 -3.63
CA GLN A 89 9.78 10.44 -4.86
C GLN A 89 9.07 9.42 -5.77
N ASP A 90 9.46 8.15 -5.70
CA ASP A 90 8.78 7.02 -6.34
C ASP A 90 7.31 6.94 -5.92
N ILE A 91 7.04 6.97 -4.62
CA ILE A 91 5.66 6.93 -4.09
C ILE A 91 4.90 8.20 -4.48
N ILE A 92 5.53 9.37 -4.34
CA ILE A 92 4.89 10.66 -4.64
C ILE A 92 4.49 10.74 -6.12
N ASN A 93 5.39 10.36 -7.03
CA ASN A 93 5.12 10.39 -8.46
C ASN A 93 4.04 9.38 -8.85
N THR A 94 4.08 8.17 -8.28
CA THR A 94 3.06 7.15 -8.52
C THR A 94 1.69 7.59 -8.03
N ALA A 95 1.59 8.18 -6.83
CA ALA A 95 0.34 8.73 -6.29
C ALA A 95 -0.23 9.80 -7.23
N LYS A 96 0.59 10.76 -7.65
CA LYS A 96 0.19 11.83 -8.58
C LYS A 96 -0.30 11.27 -9.92
N LYS A 97 0.44 10.31 -10.49
CA LYS A 97 0.09 9.67 -11.76
C LYS A 97 -1.23 8.89 -11.67
N ALA A 98 -1.48 8.26 -10.53
CA ALA A 98 -2.72 7.51 -10.26
C ALA A 98 -3.89 8.40 -9.81
N GLY A 99 -3.66 9.70 -9.58
CA GLY A 99 -4.68 10.61 -9.06
C GLY A 99 -5.01 10.41 -7.58
N TYR A 100 -4.17 9.71 -6.82
CA TYR A 100 -4.40 9.48 -5.39
C TYR A 100 -4.00 10.72 -4.57
N PRO A 101 -4.83 11.13 -3.60
CA PRO A 101 -4.52 12.26 -2.75
C PRO A 101 -3.31 11.94 -1.87
N LEU A 102 -2.37 12.88 -1.80
CA LEU A 102 -1.26 12.80 -0.85
C LEU A 102 -1.73 13.22 0.54
N PRO A 103 -1.21 12.57 1.60
CA PRO A 103 -1.53 12.97 2.97
C PRO A 103 -1.12 14.42 3.21
N LYS A 104 -1.98 15.15 3.90
CA LYS A 104 -1.70 16.52 4.33
C LYS A 104 -0.97 16.47 5.65
N LYS A 105 0.01 17.35 5.84
CA LYS A 105 0.66 17.51 7.14
C LYS A 105 -0.41 17.91 8.15
N HIS A 106 -0.66 17.06 9.14
CA HIS A 106 -1.51 17.43 10.27
C HIS A 106 -0.81 18.58 11.00
N ARG A 107 -1.31 19.81 10.82
CA ARG A 107 -0.92 20.92 11.69
C ARG A 107 -1.38 20.53 13.09
N ARG A 108 -0.43 20.38 14.01
CA ARG A 108 -0.76 20.34 15.44
C ARG A 108 -1.45 21.67 15.75
N LEU A 109 -2.72 21.59 16.14
CA LEU A 109 -3.41 22.69 16.81
C LEU A 109 -2.76 22.93 18.17
#